data_AF-A0A3B0SIW3-F1
#
_entry.id   AF-A0A3B0SIW3-F1
#
_cell.length_a   1.000
_cell.length_b   1.000
_cell.length_c   1.000
_cell.angle_alpha   90.00
_cell.angle_beta   90.00
_cell.angle_gamma   90.00
#
_symmetry.space_group_name_H-M   'P 1'
#
loop_
_entity.id
_entity.type
_entity.pdbx_description
1 polymer ?
#
loop_
_entity_poly.entity_id
_entity_poly.type
_entity_poly.pdbx_seq_one_letter_code
_entity_poly.pdbx_strand_id
1 'polypeptide(L)'
;MGYWLASKRTNQQASFIQRFDPRFWAVNFPRPMMASVVTTEADAMRVDAVFYNSDDLAGLIWESEDILDHPLLAYEIMRDYGRLQWKFHWRSTGIMPLDAIDGPTLTIEGRDAAGSPKSWYVR
;
A
#
# COMPACT_ATOMS: atom_id res chain seq x y z
N MET A 1 29.65 -7.28 2.84
CA MET A 1 28.50 -7.99 2.25
C MET A 1 28.35 -9.34 2.93
N GLY A 2 27.36 -9.52 3.81
CA GLY A 2 27.02 -10.84 4.34
C GLY A 2 26.35 -11.67 3.24
N TYR A 3 26.87 -12.86 2.97
CA TYR A 3 26.30 -13.79 2.01
C TYR A 3 24.99 -14.36 2.56
N TRP A 4 23.96 -14.35 1.71
CA TRP A 4 22.56 -14.65 2.07
C TRP A 4 22.28 -16.15 1.91
N LEU A 5 22.16 -16.89 3.02
CA LEU A 5 22.09 -18.37 3.02
C LEU A 5 20.67 -18.96 2.86
N ALA A 6 19.62 -18.14 2.84
CA ALA A 6 18.24 -18.65 2.77
C ALA A 6 17.47 -17.99 1.63
N SER A 7 17.05 -18.73 0.60
CA SER A 7 16.22 -18.16 -0.47
C SER A 7 14.72 -18.15 -0.11
N LYS A 8 14.33 -18.89 0.93
CA LYS A 8 12.95 -19.03 1.39
C LYS A 8 12.90 -19.47 2.84
N ARG A 9 11.74 -19.25 3.45
CA ARG A 9 11.39 -19.79 4.77
C ARG A 9 11.31 -21.32 4.73
N THR A 10 11.74 -21.96 5.81
CA THR A 10 11.64 -23.42 6.03
C THR A 10 10.91 -23.72 7.33
N ASN A 11 11.55 -23.47 8.48
CA ASN A 11 11.04 -23.81 9.82
C ASN A 11 10.92 -22.60 10.76
N GLN A 12 11.05 -21.37 10.26
CA GLN A 12 10.95 -20.16 11.09
C GLN A 12 9.50 -19.94 11.56
N GLN A 13 9.30 -19.42 12.78
CA GLN A 13 7.98 -19.15 13.38
C GLN A 13 7.16 -18.04 12.69
N ALA A 14 6.03 -18.39 12.10
CA ALA A 14 5.13 -17.43 11.45
C ALA A 14 4.01 -16.97 12.39
N SER A 15 3.42 -15.82 12.08
CA SER A 15 2.20 -15.32 12.71
C SER A 15 1.27 -14.80 11.63
N PHE A 16 0.06 -14.41 12.03
CA PHE A 16 -0.93 -13.79 11.15
C PHE A 16 -0.80 -12.27 11.18
N ILE A 17 -1.08 -11.66 10.02
CA ILE A 17 -1.31 -10.22 9.89
C ILE A 17 -2.75 -10.02 9.42
N GLN A 18 -3.33 -8.87 9.77
CA GLN A 18 -4.59 -8.47 9.18
C GLN A 18 -4.35 -8.04 7.73
N ARG A 19 -5.29 -8.33 6.82
CA ARG A 19 -5.24 -7.78 5.47
C ARG A 19 -5.32 -6.25 5.55
N PHE A 20 -4.41 -5.55 4.87
CA PHE A 20 -4.24 -4.09 4.97
C PHE A 20 -3.73 -3.58 6.33
N ASP A 21 -3.00 -4.42 7.07
CA ASP A 21 -2.33 -3.99 8.30
C ASP A 21 -1.49 -2.71 8.04
N PRO A 22 -1.73 -1.62 8.78
CA PRO A 22 -1.11 -0.31 8.55
C PRO A 22 0.42 -0.33 8.47
N ARG A 23 1.08 -1.34 9.04
CA ARG A 23 2.54 -1.44 9.08
C ARG A 23 3.20 -1.76 7.74
N PHE A 24 2.45 -2.35 6.80
CA PHE A 24 2.99 -2.78 5.50
C PHE A 24 2.58 -1.86 4.34
N TRP A 25 1.96 -0.72 4.64
CA TRP A 25 1.70 0.30 3.64
C TRP A 25 2.96 1.11 3.36
N ALA A 26 3.23 1.35 2.08
CA ALA A 26 4.34 2.18 1.64
C ALA A 26 3.82 3.48 1.02
N VAL A 27 4.63 4.53 1.07
CA VAL A 27 4.37 5.76 0.33
C VAL A 27 5.37 5.90 -0.81
N ASN A 28 4.89 6.21 -2.01
CA ASN A 28 5.69 6.42 -3.21
C ASN A 28 5.38 7.79 -3.81
N PHE A 29 6.42 8.55 -4.15
CA PHE A 29 6.31 9.91 -4.65
C PHE A 29 7.56 10.28 -5.48
N PRO A 30 7.45 11.19 -6.46
CA PRO A 30 8.59 11.70 -7.20
C PRO A 30 9.39 12.69 -6.35
N ARG A 31 10.70 12.82 -6.61
CA ARG A 31 11.51 13.92 -6.05
C ARG A 31 11.29 15.19 -6.88
N PRO A 32 11.25 16.40 -6.29
CA PRO A 32 11.70 16.75 -4.94
C PRO A 32 10.63 16.67 -3.85
N MET A 33 9.38 16.32 -4.17
CA MET A 33 8.32 16.08 -3.18
C MET A 33 8.79 15.16 -2.06
N MET A 34 8.20 15.33 -0.88
CA MET A 34 8.48 14.53 0.30
C MET A 34 7.18 13.96 0.86
N ALA A 35 7.18 12.68 1.23
CA ALA A 35 6.11 12.12 2.04
C ALA A 35 6.66 11.08 3.03
N SER A 36 5.89 10.86 4.10
CA SER A 36 6.12 9.80 5.07
C SER A 36 4.79 9.18 5.48
N VAL A 37 4.81 7.89 5.79
CA VAL A 37 3.67 7.17 6.38
C VAL A 37 4.10 6.65 7.75
N VAL A 38 3.26 6.86 8.75
CA VAL A 38 3.50 6.42 10.12
C VAL A 38 2.26 5.68 10.63
N THR A 39 2.48 4.47 11.16
CA THR A 39 1.44 3.74 11.88
C THR A 39 1.19 4.42 13.22
N THR A 40 -0.03 4.93 13.43
CA THR A 40 -0.40 5.67 14.64
C THR A 40 -1.13 4.80 15.65
N GLU A 41 -1.87 3.80 15.18
CA GLU A 41 -2.61 2.83 15.99
C GLU A 41 -2.62 1.47 15.28
N ALA A 42 -3.21 0.43 15.90
CA ALA A 42 -3.29 -0.91 15.31
C ALA A 42 -4.05 -0.96 13.97
N ASP A 43 -5.00 -0.05 13.75
CA ASP A 43 -5.86 0.04 12.56
C ASP A 43 -5.79 1.42 11.87
N ALA A 44 -4.81 2.25 12.25
CA ALA A 44 -4.67 3.60 11.71
C ALA A 44 -3.23 3.93 11.30
N MET A 45 -3.13 4.71 10.23
CA MET A 45 -1.89 5.32 9.76
C MET A 45 -2.14 6.78 9.39
N ARG A 46 -1.10 7.59 9.46
CA ARG A 46 -1.07 8.98 8.99
C ARG A 46 -0.03 9.12 7.90
N VAL A 47 -0.41 9.83 6.83
CA VAL A 47 0.51 10.28 5.79
C VAL A 47 0.73 11.78 5.93
N ASP A 48 1.99 12.16 6.06
CA ASP A 48 2.43 13.55 6.01
C ASP A 48 3.14 13.77 4.67
N ALA A 49 2.67 14.71 3.84
CA ALA A 49 3.17 14.95 2.49
C ALA A 49 3.38 16.46 2.23
N VAL A 50 4.39 16.78 1.43
CA VAL A 50 4.75 18.13 1.02
C VAL A 50 4.89 18.16 -0.51
N PHE A 51 3.93 18.81 -1.15
CA PHE A 51 3.88 19.01 -2.60
C PHE A 51 4.52 20.37 -2.94
N TYR A 52 5.45 20.39 -3.90
CA TYR A 52 6.11 21.60 -4.39
C TYR A 52 5.52 22.08 -5.72
N ASN A 53 4.97 21.17 -6.53
CA ASN A 53 4.40 21.45 -7.84
C ASN A 53 2.95 20.98 -7.94
N SER A 54 2.23 21.51 -8.93
CA SER A 54 0.84 21.13 -9.21
C SER A 54 0.67 19.72 -9.77
N ASP A 55 1.74 19.15 -10.32
CA ASP A 55 1.79 17.82 -10.93
C ASP A 55 2.48 16.77 -10.04
N ASP A 56 2.83 17.13 -8.80
CA ASP A 56 3.36 16.18 -7.84
C ASP A 56 2.31 15.13 -7.46
N LEU A 57 2.75 13.86 -7.33
CA LEU A 57 1.88 12.72 -7.04
C LEU A 57 2.36 11.98 -5.78
N ALA A 58 1.44 11.66 -4.87
CA ALA A 58 1.69 10.74 -3.77
C ALA A 58 0.77 9.51 -3.88
N GLY A 59 1.38 8.33 -3.84
CA GLY A 59 0.68 7.06 -3.69
C GLY A 59 0.89 6.49 -2.30
N LEU A 60 -0.21 6.16 -1.62
CA LEU A 60 -0.21 5.28 -0.45
C LEU A 60 -0.60 3.87 -0.94
N ILE A 61 0.35 2.94 -0.88
CA ILE A 61 0.32 1.70 -1.63
C ILE A 61 0.35 0.50 -0.69
N TRP A 62 -0.59 -0.43 -0.91
CA TRP A 62 -0.56 -1.78 -0.40
C TRP A 62 -0.32 -2.74 -1.56
N GLU A 63 0.74 -3.54 -1.49
CA GLU A 63 1.05 -4.54 -2.50
C GLU A 63 0.49 -5.92 -2.10
N SER A 64 -0.07 -6.68 -3.06
CA SER A 64 -0.45 -8.08 -2.79
C SER A 64 0.76 -8.99 -2.64
N GLU A 65 1.88 -8.62 -3.23
CA GLU A 65 3.14 -9.33 -3.18
C GLU A 65 4.18 -8.47 -2.47
N ASP A 66 4.73 -9.01 -1.39
CA ASP A 66 5.76 -8.32 -0.63
C ASP A 66 7.10 -8.40 -1.35
N ILE A 67 7.43 -7.32 -2.04
CA ILE A 67 8.71 -7.17 -2.76
C ILE A 67 9.73 -6.34 -1.97
N LEU A 68 9.33 -5.81 -0.81
CA LEU A 68 10.13 -4.87 -0.03
C LEU A 68 10.76 -5.57 1.17
N ASP A 69 10.00 -6.39 1.87
CA ASP A 69 10.53 -7.12 3.00
C ASP A 69 11.44 -8.24 2.56
N HIS A 70 12.26 -8.60 3.51
CA HIS A 70 13.18 -9.68 3.39
C HIS A 70 12.47 -11.04 3.22
N PRO A 71 12.95 -11.98 2.37
CA PRO A 71 12.22 -13.21 2.03
C PRO A 71 11.80 -14.13 3.20
N LEU A 72 12.48 -14.05 4.35
CA LEU A 72 12.10 -14.80 5.56
C LEU A 72 10.99 -14.13 6.39
N LEU A 73 10.71 -12.86 6.13
CA LEU A 73 9.78 -12.00 6.88
C LEU A 73 8.60 -11.53 6.02
N ALA A 74 8.74 -11.62 4.69
CA ALA A 74 7.70 -11.28 3.73
C ALA A 74 6.35 -11.93 4.08
N TYR A 75 5.28 -11.15 3.92
CA TYR A 75 3.92 -11.68 4.10
C TYR A 75 3.50 -12.58 2.92
N GLU A 76 2.49 -13.41 3.16
CA GLU A 76 1.96 -14.34 2.17
C GLU A 76 1.30 -13.60 1.00
N ILE A 77 1.63 -14.01 -0.23
CA ILE A 77 1.01 -13.48 -1.44
C ILE A 77 -0.40 -14.07 -1.58
N MET A 78 -1.42 -13.23 -1.40
CA MET A 78 -2.83 -13.63 -1.55
C MET A 78 -3.54 -12.69 -2.52
N ARG A 79 -3.88 -13.17 -3.73
CA ARG A 79 -4.49 -12.35 -4.80
C ARG A 79 -6.01 -12.44 -4.91
N ASP A 80 -6.65 -13.30 -4.12
CA ASP A 80 -8.10 -13.40 -4.08
C ASP A 80 -8.68 -12.34 -3.14
N TYR A 81 -9.47 -11.45 -3.72
CA TYR A 81 -10.19 -10.36 -3.04
C TYR A 81 -11.71 -10.53 -3.11
N GLY A 82 -12.23 -11.64 -3.66
CA GLY A 82 -13.64 -11.78 -4.05
C GLY A 82 -14.66 -11.73 -2.90
N ARG A 83 -14.22 -11.88 -1.64
CA ARG A 83 -15.07 -11.80 -0.44
C ARG A 83 -14.67 -10.66 0.50
N LEU A 84 -13.76 -9.80 0.07
CA LEU A 84 -13.29 -8.70 0.87
C LEU A 84 -14.30 -7.54 0.82
N GLN A 85 -14.75 -7.12 2.00
CA GLN A 85 -15.32 -5.79 2.18
C GLN A 85 -14.30 -4.94 2.91
N TRP A 86 -13.82 -3.89 2.27
CA TRP A 86 -12.88 -2.96 2.87
C TRP A 86 -13.60 -1.64 3.16
N LYS A 87 -13.46 -1.17 4.39
CA LYS A 87 -14.00 0.11 4.87
C LYS A 87 -12.88 0.82 5.61
N PHE A 88 -12.77 2.11 5.41
CA PHE A 88 -11.82 2.96 6.10
C PHE A 88 -12.46 4.29 6.44
N HIS A 89 -11.94 4.93 7.48
CA HIS A 89 -12.28 6.30 7.82
C HIS A 89 -11.21 7.22 7.25
N TRP A 90 -11.61 8.14 6.37
CA TRP A 90 -10.71 9.11 5.75
C TRP A 90 -10.77 10.45 6.47
N ARG A 91 -9.61 11.00 6.81
CA ARG A 91 -9.44 12.37 7.31
C ARG A 91 -8.26 13.01 6.60
N SER A 92 -8.48 14.14 5.96
CA SER A 92 -7.43 14.91 5.30
C SER A 92 -7.55 16.40 5.60
N THR A 93 -6.44 17.11 5.43
CA THR A 93 -6.34 18.56 5.49
C THR A 93 -5.31 19.02 4.47
N GLY A 94 -5.44 20.23 3.92
CA GLY A 94 -4.51 20.78 2.92
C GLY A 94 -4.58 20.13 1.53
N ILE A 95 -5.48 19.17 1.33
CA ILE A 95 -5.80 18.55 0.04
C ILE A 95 -7.31 18.51 -0.17
N MET A 96 -7.73 18.27 -1.41
CA MET A 96 -9.15 18.11 -1.73
C MET A 96 -9.77 16.93 -0.95
N PRO A 97 -11.06 17.02 -0.56
CA PRO A 97 -11.80 15.91 0.00
C PRO A 97 -11.80 14.68 -0.92
N LEU A 98 -12.00 13.49 -0.34
CA LEU A 98 -12.02 12.22 -1.08
C LEU A 98 -13.13 12.17 -2.15
N ASP A 99 -14.28 12.79 -1.88
CA ASP A 99 -15.45 12.84 -2.75
C ASP A 99 -15.47 14.04 -3.72
N ALA A 100 -14.44 14.90 -3.67
CA ALA A 100 -14.34 16.05 -4.55
C ALA A 100 -13.92 15.68 -5.98
N ILE A 101 -14.29 16.53 -6.94
CA ILE A 101 -13.71 16.49 -8.28
C ILE A 101 -12.21 16.77 -8.14
N ASP A 102 -11.39 15.95 -8.81
CA ASP A 102 -9.92 15.95 -8.72
C ASP A 102 -9.34 15.68 -7.31
N GLY A 103 -10.15 15.08 -6.43
CA GLY A 103 -9.71 14.54 -5.15
C GLY A 103 -8.88 13.25 -5.28
N PRO A 104 -8.37 12.74 -4.14
CA PRO A 104 -7.69 11.46 -4.07
C PRO A 104 -8.53 10.35 -4.72
N THR A 105 -7.89 9.44 -5.46
CA THR A 105 -8.56 8.33 -6.13
C THR A 105 -8.00 7.01 -5.62
N LEU A 106 -8.89 6.08 -5.26
CA LEU A 106 -8.47 4.71 -4.96
C LEU A 106 -8.22 3.98 -6.29
N THR A 107 -6.98 3.58 -6.52
CA THR A 107 -6.61 2.75 -7.67
C THR A 107 -6.44 1.31 -7.22
N ILE A 108 -7.07 0.39 -7.95
CA ILE A 108 -6.86 -1.04 -7.81
C ILE A 108 -6.13 -1.49 -9.07
N GLU A 109 -4.99 -2.14 -8.92
CA GLU A 109 -4.22 -2.70 -10.02
C GLU A 109 -4.19 -4.22 -9.92
N GLY A 110 -4.41 -4.89 -11.04
CA GLY A 110 -4.50 -6.34 -11.06
C GLY A 110 -4.65 -6.90 -12.46
N ARG A 111 -5.38 -8.01 -12.57
CA ARG A 111 -5.63 -8.69 -13.85
C ARG A 111 -7.13 -8.92 -14.02
N ASP A 112 -7.61 -8.77 -15.26
CA ASP A 112 -8.98 -9.12 -15.60
C ASP A 112 -9.20 -10.65 -15.67
N ALA A 113 -10.42 -11.06 -16.01
CA ALA A 113 -10.77 -12.48 -16.14
C ALA A 113 -9.97 -13.23 -17.23
N ALA A 114 -9.40 -12.52 -18.20
CA ALA A 114 -8.52 -13.08 -19.23
C ALA A 114 -7.04 -13.07 -18.82
N GLY A 115 -6.72 -12.55 -17.63
CA GLY A 115 -5.36 -12.45 -17.11
C GLY A 115 -4.60 -11.20 -17.58
N SER A 116 -5.24 -10.27 -18.30
CA SER A 116 -4.58 -9.06 -18.80
C SER A 116 -4.43 -8.02 -17.69
N PRO A 117 -3.28 -7.31 -17.58
CA PRO A 117 -3.12 -6.21 -16.63
C PRO A 117 -4.23 -5.18 -16.79
N LYS A 118 -4.83 -4.77 -15.67
CA LYS A 118 -5.92 -3.80 -15.64
C LYS A 118 -5.87 -2.98 -14.37
N SER A 119 -6.18 -1.70 -14.52
CA SER A 119 -6.37 -0.78 -13.40
C SER A 119 -7.83 -0.35 -13.34
N TRP A 120 -8.36 -0.25 -12.13
CA TRP A 120 -9.69 0.26 -11.83
C TRP A 120 -9.55 1.49 -10.94
N TYR A 121 -10.26 2.56 -11.27
CA TYR A 121 -10.32 3.79 -10.49
C TYR A 121 -11.66 3.85 -9.77
N VAL A 122 -11.61 3.85 -8.44
CA VAL A 122 -12.78 3.80 -7.56
C VAL A 122 -12.95 5.15 -6.87
N ARG A 123 -14.18 5.67 -6.92
CA ARG A 123 -14.64 6.85 -6.18
C ARG A 123 -15.88 6.48 -5.38
#